data_AF-A0A961Z1R7-F1
#
_entry.id   AF-A0A961Z1R7-F1
#
_cell.length_a   1.000
_cell.length_b   1.000
_cell.length_c   1.000
_cell.angle_alpha   90.00
_cell.angle_beta   90.00
_cell.angle_gamma   90.00
#
_symmetry.space_group_name_H-M   'P 1'
#
loop_
_entity.id
_entity.type
_entity.pdbx_description
1 polymer ?
#
loop_
_entity_poly.entity_id
_entity_poly.type
_entity_poly.pdbx_seq_one_letter_code
_entity_poly.pdbx_strand_id
1 'polypeptide(L)'
;MPRPPIEIAPATKFAVTTLALTLVLVLVLQASAQTQPEADIDCSNAMSTAEINSCADRAFDAADKKLNQVYQQAITRIPEFATVPPFDQKKWEETLRNSQRAWLAYRDAQCKDHVALFWGGGSGTSAAVLGCMTEKTKERTREIEEDYAPR
;
A
#
# COMPACT_ATOMS: atom_id res chain seq x y z
N MET A 1 5.15 71.09 34.67
CA MET A 1 5.51 69.94 35.52
C MET A 1 6.03 68.84 34.61
N PRO A 2 7.24 68.29 34.81
CA PRO A 2 7.71 67.15 34.02
C PRO A 2 7.00 65.87 34.49
N ARG A 3 6.60 64.99 33.55
CA ARG A 3 6.12 63.64 33.89
C ARG A 3 7.32 62.73 34.20
N PRO A 4 7.24 61.82 35.18
CA PRO A 4 8.28 60.83 35.39
C PRO A 4 8.28 59.76 34.26
N PRO A 5 9.43 59.12 33.98
CA PRO A 5 9.50 58.01 33.04
C PRO A 5 8.81 56.76 33.61
N ILE A 6 8.17 56.00 32.72
CA ILE A 6 7.55 54.71 33.03
C ILE A 6 8.66 53.66 33.07
N GLU A 7 8.95 53.11 34.25
CA GLU A 7 9.74 51.88 34.41
C GLU A 7 8.87 50.67 34.07
N ILE A 8 9.26 49.92 33.04
CA ILE A 8 8.65 48.61 32.73
C ILE A 8 9.40 47.56 33.55
N ALA A 9 8.76 47.04 34.59
CA ALA A 9 9.27 45.89 35.34
C ALA A 9 9.37 44.67 34.42
N PRO A 10 10.46 43.88 34.48
CA PRO A 10 10.59 42.69 33.65
C PRO A 10 9.59 41.64 34.10
N ALA A 11 8.68 41.25 33.19
CA ALA A 11 7.78 40.13 33.38
C ALA A 11 8.59 38.84 33.59
N THR A 12 8.63 38.43 34.86
CA THR A 12 8.85 37.09 35.41
C THR A 12 8.95 35.95 34.39
N LYS A 13 10.18 35.44 34.21
CA LYS A 13 10.56 34.23 33.46
C LYS A 13 9.85 32.94 33.94
N PHE A 14 9.11 32.98 35.04
CA PHE A 14 8.46 31.83 35.67
C PHE A 14 7.16 31.38 34.98
N ALA A 15 6.49 32.24 34.20
CA ALA A 15 5.25 31.87 33.50
C ALA A 15 5.50 31.08 32.20
N VAL A 16 6.68 31.23 31.58
CA VAL A 16 7.04 30.59 30.30
C VAL A 16 7.44 29.13 30.51
N THR A 17 8.09 28.82 31.63
CA THR A 17 8.57 27.46 31.94
C THR A 17 7.45 26.51 32.33
N THR A 18 6.39 26.99 32.99
CA THR A 18 5.21 26.16 33.34
C THR A 18 4.36 25.82 32.13
N LEU A 19 4.20 26.76 31.17
CA LEU A 19 3.45 26.55 29.93
C LEU A 19 4.11 25.50 29.01
N ALA A 20 5.45 25.52 28.92
CA ALA A 20 6.22 24.54 28.15
C ALA A 20 6.13 23.12 28.75
N LEU A 21 6.12 23.00 30.08
CA LEU A 21 6.03 21.70 30.76
C LEU A 21 4.65 21.05 30.57
N THR A 22 3.58 21.85 30.58
CA THR A 22 2.21 21.36 30.33
C THR A 22 1.98 20.94 28.88
N LEU A 23 2.61 21.62 27.91
CA LEU A 23 2.48 21.28 26.48
C LEU A 23 3.17 19.95 26.14
N VAL A 24 4.31 19.65 26.78
CA VAL A 24 5.01 18.37 26.62
C VAL A 24 4.20 17.20 27.20
N LEU A 25 3.50 17.40 28.32
CA LEU A 25 2.69 16.35 28.94
C LEU A 25 1.47 15.96 28.07
N VAL A 26 0.85 16.91 27.37
CA VAL A 26 -0.29 16.64 26.47
C VAL A 26 0.12 15.90 25.21
N LEU A 27 1.34 16.13 24.68
CA LEU A 27 1.86 15.43 23.50
C LEU A 27 2.19 13.95 23.77
N VAL A 28 2.56 13.59 25.00
CA VAL A 28 2.87 12.19 25.37
C VAL A 28 1.61 11.32 25.51
N LEU A 29 0.45 11.91 25.79
CA LEU A 29 -0.81 11.16 26.00
C LEU A 29 -1.51 10.70 24.71
N GLN A 30 -1.05 11.11 23.51
CA GLN A 30 -1.69 10.75 22.24
C GLN A 30 -1.07 9.53 21.54
N ALA A 31 -0.08 8.87 22.15
CA ALA A 31 0.63 7.73 21.55
C ALA A 31 -0.08 6.37 21.70
N SER A 32 -1.28 6.33 22.26
CA SER A 32 -2.08 5.10 22.38
C SER A 32 -2.80 4.80 21.06
N ALA A 33 -2.06 4.45 20.01
CA ALA A 33 -2.64 3.78 18.85
C ALA A 33 -3.19 2.44 19.33
N GLN A 34 -4.51 2.34 19.53
CA GLN A 34 -5.17 1.09 19.86
C GLN A 34 -5.06 0.15 18.66
N THR A 35 -4.04 -0.70 18.63
CA THR A 35 -4.04 -1.92 17.82
C THR A 35 -5.11 -2.83 18.43
N GLN A 36 -6.35 -2.68 17.96
CA GLN A 36 -7.36 -3.71 18.20
C GLN A 36 -6.85 -4.98 17.53
N PRO A 37 -6.77 -6.11 18.24
CA PRO A 37 -6.49 -7.38 17.59
C PRO A 37 -7.54 -7.55 16.49
N GLU A 38 -7.08 -7.69 15.25
CA GLU A 38 -7.96 -8.00 14.12
C GLU A 38 -8.73 -9.26 14.54
N ALA A 39 -10.05 -9.15 14.72
CA ALA A 39 -10.86 -10.33 14.96
C ALA A 39 -10.57 -11.34 13.85
N ASP A 40 -10.49 -12.63 14.18
CA ASP A 40 -10.30 -13.66 13.17
C ASP A 40 -11.57 -13.74 12.30
N ILE A 41 -11.58 -12.98 11.20
CA ILE A 41 -12.70 -12.90 10.27
C ILE A 41 -12.74 -14.20 9.45
N ASP A 42 -13.80 -14.97 9.61
CA ASP A 42 -14.11 -16.12 8.76
C ASP A 42 -14.61 -15.65 7.39
N CYS A 43 -13.69 -15.58 6.43
CA CYS A 43 -14.01 -15.16 5.07
C CYS A 43 -14.93 -16.13 4.30
N SER A 44 -15.18 -17.33 4.81
CA SER A 44 -16.17 -18.23 4.22
C SER A 44 -17.61 -17.87 4.59
N ASN A 45 -17.79 -17.12 5.69
CA ASN A 45 -19.10 -16.72 6.23
C ASN A 45 -19.19 -15.22 6.53
N ALA A 46 -18.41 -14.37 5.85
CA ALA A 46 -18.46 -12.92 6.01
C ALA A 46 -19.83 -12.36 5.59
N MET A 47 -20.49 -11.63 6.50
CA MET A 47 -21.86 -11.13 6.27
C MET A 47 -21.94 -9.61 6.23
N SER A 48 -21.11 -8.92 7.02
CA SER A 48 -21.07 -7.46 7.03
C SER A 48 -20.18 -6.93 5.90
N THR A 49 -20.48 -5.72 5.41
CA THR A 49 -19.63 -5.08 4.39
C THR A 49 -18.19 -4.86 4.89
N ALA A 50 -17.99 -4.65 6.20
CA ALA A 50 -16.66 -4.52 6.79
C ALA A 50 -15.86 -5.83 6.70
N GLU A 51 -16.47 -6.96 7.07
CA GLU A 51 -15.85 -8.29 6.94
C GLU A 51 -15.56 -8.62 5.47
N ILE A 52 -16.52 -8.35 4.57
CA ILE A 52 -16.36 -8.58 3.12
C ILE A 52 -15.18 -7.77 2.58
N ASN A 53 -15.07 -6.50 2.93
CA ASN A 53 -13.98 -5.63 2.50
C ASN A 53 -12.62 -6.12 3.05
N SER A 54 -12.56 -6.53 4.32
CA SER A 54 -11.34 -7.12 4.92
C SER A 54 -10.93 -8.41 4.21
N CYS A 55 -11.88 -9.29 3.90
CA CYS A 55 -11.61 -10.52 3.16
C CYS A 55 -11.13 -10.28 1.73
N ALA A 56 -11.69 -9.27 1.04
CA ALA A 56 -11.22 -8.87 -0.28
C ALA A 56 -9.78 -8.34 -0.24
N ASP A 57 -9.42 -7.61 0.82
CA ASP A 57 -8.06 -7.09 1.03
C ASP A 57 -7.06 -8.23 1.27
N ARG A 58 -7.39 -9.17 2.17
CA ARG A 58 -6.59 -10.38 2.40
C ARG A 58 -6.38 -11.21 1.13
N ALA A 59 -7.42 -11.34 0.31
CA ALA A 59 -7.35 -12.07 -0.96
C ALA A 59 -6.43 -11.37 -1.98
N PHE A 60 -6.52 -10.05 -2.07
CA PHE A 60 -5.63 -9.26 -2.93
C PHE A 60 -4.18 -9.35 -2.47
N ASP A 61 -3.93 -9.21 -1.17
CA ASP A 61 -2.60 -9.34 -0.56
C ASP A 61 -1.96 -10.71 -0.85
N ALA A 62 -2.73 -11.78 -0.73
CA ALA A 62 -2.26 -13.13 -1.04
C ALA A 62 -1.88 -13.27 -2.52
N ALA A 63 -2.71 -12.72 -3.43
CA ALA A 63 -2.43 -12.72 -4.85
C ALA A 63 -1.18 -11.88 -5.19
N ASP A 64 -1.03 -10.70 -4.59
CA ASP A 64 0.10 -9.81 -4.87
C ASP A 64 1.42 -10.40 -4.35
N LYS A 65 1.41 -11.03 -3.17
CA LYS A 65 2.57 -11.79 -2.67
C LYS A 65 2.99 -12.90 -3.63
N LYS A 66 2.02 -13.68 -4.14
CA LYS A 66 2.29 -14.75 -5.11
C LYS A 66 2.83 -14.20 -6.43
N LEU A 67 2.26 -13.11 -6.97
CA LEU A 67 2.77 -12.46 -8.17
C LEU A 67 4.22 -12.00 -7.99
N ASN A 68 4.54 -11.35 -6.87
CA ASN A 68 5.91 -10.91 -6.59
C ASN A 68 6.88 -12.09 -6.52
N GLN A 69 6.49 -13.19 -5.86
CA GLN A 69 7.30 -14.41 -5.83
C GLN A 69 7.59 -14.95 -7.23
N VAL A 70 6.55 -15.11 -8.05
CA VAL A 70 6.66 -15.60 -9.43
C VAL A 70 7.51 -14.69 -10.29
N TYR A 71 7.32 -13.38 -10.18
CA TYR A 71 8.10 -12.39 -10.90
C TYR A 71 9.60 -12.49 -10.57
N GLN A 72 9.96 -12.65 -9.29
CA GLN A 72 11.37 -12.85 -8.91
C GLN A 72 11.92 -14.16 -9.48
N GLN A 73 11.14 -15.24 -9.44
CA GLN A 73 11.51 -16.52 -10.05
C GLN A 73 11.77 -16.36 -11.56
N ALA A 74 10.88 -15.69 -12.30
CA ALA A 74 11.07 -15.42 -13.72
C ALA A 74 12.39 -14.70 -14.02
N ILE A 75 12.70 -13.64 -13.25
CA ILE A 75 13.98 -12.92 -13.38
C ILE A 75 15.17 -13.86 -13.18
N THR A 76 15.15 -14.72 -12.15
CA THR A 76 16.25 -15.66 -11.88
C THR A 76 16.43 -16.74 -12.97
N ARG A 77 15.36 -17.01 -13.73
CA ARG A 77 15.35 -18.07 -14.75
C ARG A 77 15.71 -17.57 -16.15
N ILE A 78 15.74 -16.26 -16.39
CA ILE A 78 16.17 -15.68 -17.67
C ILE A 78 17.46 -16.33 -18.23
N PRO A 79 18.53 -16.58 -17.43
CA PRO A 79 19.72 -17.26 -17.92
C PRO A 79 19.50 -18.70 -18.43
N GLU A 80 18.49 -19.42 -17.94
CA GLU A 80 18.15 -20.78 -18.40
C GLU A 80 17.65 -20.76 -19.86
N PHE A 81 17.05 -19.65 -20.29
CA PHE A 81 16.54 -19.46 -21.65
C PHE A 81 17.59 -18.95 -22.64
N ALA A 82 18.78 -18.62 -22.16
CA ALA A 82 19.89 -18.01 -22.89
C ALA A 82 20.70 -19.01 -23.75
N THR A 83 20.03 -19.83 -24.55
CA THR A 83 20.68 -21.02 -25.13
C THR A 83 21.51 -20.75 -26.40
N VAL A 84 21.36 -19.59 -27.07
CA VAL A 84 22.09 -19.26 -28.31
C VAL A 84 22.50 -17.78 -28.36
N PRO A 85 23.80 -17.45 -28.56
CA PRO A 85 24.27 -16.08 -28.75
C PRO A 85 23.81 -15.42 -30.08
N PRO A 86 23.71 -14.07 -30.15
CA PRO A 86 23.92 -13.13 -29.07
C PRO A 86 22.70 -13.06 -28.13
N PHE A 87 22.94 -13.26 -26.83
CA PHE A 87 21.94 -13.15 -25.79
C PHE A 87 22.26 -11.95 -24.90
N ASP A 88 21.31 -11.02 -24.79
CA ASP A 88 21.42 -9.85 -23.90
C ASP A 88 20.51 -10.04 -22.69
N GLN A 89 21.06 -10.69 -21.65
CA GLN A 89 20.37 -10.97 -20.39
C GLN A 89 19.82 -9.68 -19.76
N LYS A 90 20.64 -8.64 -19.73
CA LYS A 90 20.30 -7.38 -19.07
C LYS A 90 19.14 -6.72 -19.79
N LYS A 91 19.13 -6.77 -21.13
CA LYS A 91 18.01 -6.23 -21.90
C LYS A 91 16.72 -7.00 -21.65
N TRP A 92 16.78 -8.33 -21.53
CA TRP A 92 15.61 -9.15 -21.21
C TRP A 92 15.05 -8.83 -19.81
N GLU A 93 15.91 -8.75 -18.79
CA GLU A 93 15.48 -8.34 -17.45
C GLU A 93 14.83 -6.95 -17.44
N GLU A 94 15.41 -6.00 -18.19
CA GLU A 94 14.86 -4.65 -18.34
C GLU A 94 13.48 -4.65 -19.01
N THR A 95 13.29 -5.44 -20.06
CA THR A 95 12.00 -5.51 -20.78
C THR A 95 10.92 -6.17 -19.93
N LEU A 96 11.25 -7.21 -19.15
CA LEU A 96 10.31 -7.80 -18.18
C LEU A 96 9.92 -6.78 -17.09
N ARG A 97 10.88 -6.03 -16.55
CA ARG A 97 10.62 -4.93 -15.59
C ARG A 97 9.70 -3.87 -16.17
N ASN A 98 9.93 -3.46 -17.42
CA ASN A 98 9.08 -2.49 -18.12
C ASN A 98 7.67 -3.02 -18.33
N SER A 99 7.53 -4.27 -18.80
CA SER A 99 6.25 -4.95 -18.98
C SER A 99 5.46 -4.99 -17.67
N GLN A 100 6.10 -5.34 -16.56
CA GLN A 100 5.45 -5.39 -15.25
C GLN A 100 4.96 -4.01 -14.77
N ARG A 101 5.75 -2.95 -14.99
CA ARG A 101 5.32 -1.56 -14.65
C ARG A 101 4.13 -1.10 -15.49
N ALA A 102 4.15 -1.40 -16.79
CA ALA A 102 3.03 -1.06 -17.67
C ALA A 102 1.75 -1.82 -17.26
N TRP A 103 1.89 -3.09 -16.90
CA TRP A 103 0.78 -3.89 -16.38
C TRP A 103 0.21 -3.31 -15.07
N LEU A 104 1.05 -2.86 -14.13
CA LEU A 104 0.58 -2.21 -12.89
C LEU A 104 -0.26 -0.96 -13.20
N ALA A 105 0.19 -0.13 -14.14
CA ALA A 105 -0.56 1.05 -14.56
C ALA A 105 -1.92 0.67 -15.19
N TYR A 106 -1.95 -0.38 -16.01
CA TYR A 106 -3.20 -0.92 -16.56
C TYR A 106 -4.15 -1.43 -15.47
N ARG A 107 -3.65 -2.26 -14.54
CA ARG A 107 -4.45 -2.80 -13.43
C ARG A 107 -5.07 -1.68 -12.61
N ASP A 108 -4.28 -0.69 -12.27
CA ASP A 108 -4.73 0.42 -11.45
C ASP A 108 -5.76 1.28 -12.20
N ALA A 109 -5.54 1.60 -13.48
CA ALA A 109 -6.54 2.29 -14.30
C ALA A 109 -7.84 1.48 -14.47
N GLN A 110 -7.73 0.17 -14.66
CA GLN A 110 -8.89 -0.70 -14.82
C GLN A 110 -9.69 -0.85 -13.52
N CYS A 111 -9.00 -1.06 -12.39
CA CYS A 111 -9.65 -1.42 -11.15
C CYS A 111 -9.90 -0.20 -10.25
N LYS A 112 -8.87 0.60 -9.95
CA LYS A 112 -8.99 1.73 -9.03
C LYS A 112 -9.74 2.91 -9.65
N ASP A 113 -9.66 3.08 -10.97
CA ASP A 113 -10.35 4.18 -11.64
C ASP A 113 -11.67 3.70 -12.26
N HIS A 114 -11.61 2.80 -13.25
CA HIS A 114 -12.81 2.42 -14.01
C HIS A 114 -13.84 1.62 -13.18
N VAL A 115 -13.42 0.54 -12.49
CA VAL A 115 -14.36 -0.24 -11.64
C VAL A 115 -14.87 0.58 -10.46
N ALA A 116 -14.04 1.42 -9.84
CA ALA A 116 -14.50 2.29 -8.76
C ALA A 116 -15.60 3.25 -9.21
N LEU A 117 -15.45 3.87 -10.39
CA LEU A 117 -16.48 4.73 -10.98
C LEU A 117 -17.77 3.97 -11.28
N PHE A 118 -17.68 2.74 -11.80
CA PHE A 118 -18.85 1.89 -12.09
C PHE A 118 -19.69 1.60 -10.83
N TRP A 119 -19.04 1.45 -9.66
CA TRP A 119 -19.72 1.18 -8.39
C TRP A 119 -20.22 2.42 -7.65
N GLY A 120 -19.88 3.63 -8.12
CA GLY A 120 -20.48 4.87 -7.65
C GLY A 120 -20.17 5.26 -6.19
N GLY A 121 -19.11 4.70 -5.58
CA GLY A 121 -18.64 5.11 -4.25
C GLY A 121 -19.43 4.56 -3.06
N GLY A 122 -20.32 3.59 -3.26
CA GLY A 122 -20.98 2.87 -2.16
C GLY A 122 -20.03 1.98 -1.37
N SER A 123 -20.47 1.46 -0.22
CA SER A 123 -19.65 0.65 0.70
C SER A 123 -19.11 -0.66 0.08
N GLY A 124 -19.73 -1.16 -0.99
CA GLY A 124 -19.24 -2.31 -1.78
C GLY A 124 -18.14 -1.99 -2.79
N THR A 125 -17.84 -0.71 -3.03
CA THR A 125 -16.81 -0.28 -4.01
C THR A 125 -15.45 -0.87 -3.66
N SER A 126 -15.07 -0.91 -2.38
CA SER A 126 -13.78 -1.44 -1.94
C SER A 126 -13.61 -2.92 -2.31
N ALA A 127 -14.57 -3.78 -1.95
CA ALA A 127 -14.54 -5.19 -2.33
C ALA A 127 -14.53 -5.40 -3.84
N ALA A 128 -15.27 -4.58 -4.60
CA ALA A 128 -15.29 -4.66 -6.06
C ALA A 128 -13.92 -4.32 -6.69
N VAL A 129 -13.29 -3.24 -6.24
CA VAL A 129 -11.95 -2.82 -6.70
C VAL A 129 -10.92 -3.89 -6.34
N LEU A 130 -10.91 -4.36 -5.09
CA LEU A 130 -9.97 -5.37 -4.61
C LEU A 130 -10.17 -6.72 -5.32
N GLY A 131 -11.43 -7.10 -5.61
CA GLY A 131 -11.75 -8.27 -6.43
C GLY A 131 -11.19 -8.16 -7.85
N CYS A 132 -11.40 -7.01 -8.51
CA CYS A 132 -10.78 -6.73 -9.82
C CYS A 132 -9.25 -6.85 -9.77
N MET A 133 -8.63 -6.21 -8.78
CA MET A 133 -7.17 -6.25 -8.62
C MET A 133 -6.67 -7.67 -8.38
N THR A 134 -7.37 -8.46 -7.57
CA THR A 134 -7.06 -9.88 -7.30
C THR A 134 -7.05 -10.69 -8.58
N GLU A 135 -8.11 -10.60 -9.38
CA GLU A 135 -8.21 -11.37 -10.63
C GLU A 135 -7.14 -10.96 -11.65
N LYS A 136 -6.90 -9.66 -11.83
CA LYS A 136 -5.82 -9.18 -12.70
C LYS A 136 -4.44 -9.63 -12.24
N THR A 137 -4.20 -9.64 -10.93
CA THR A 137 -2.94 -10.13 -10.35
C THR A 137 -2.77 -11.63 -10.57
N LYS A 138 -3.82 -12.44 -10.43
CA LYS A 138 -3.80 -13.89 -10.74
C LYS A 138 -3.58 -14.16 -12.23
N GLU A 139 -4.23 -13.41 -13.12
CA GLU A 139 -4.00 -13.48 -14.57
C GLU A 139 -2.53 -13.24 -14.90
N ARG A 140 -1.96 -12.14 -14.39
CA ARG A 140 -0.55 -11.81 -14.62
C ARG A 140 0.40 -12.85 -14.06
N THR A 141 0.07 -13.42 -12.91
CA THR A 141 0.86 -14.50 -12.31
C THR A 141 0.94 -15.69 -13.26
N ARG A 142 -0.19 -16.11 -13.83
CA ARG A 142 -0.24 -17.23 -14.80
C ARG A 142 0.56 -16.92 -16.05
N GLU A 143 0.41 -15.73 -16.63
CA GLU A 143 1.18 -15.31 -17.81
C GLU A 143 2.70 -15.46 -17.57
N ILE A 144 3.19 -14.98 -16.43
CA ILE A 144 4.62 -15.08 -16.10
C ILE A 144 5.03 -16.54 -15.82
N GLU A 145 4.19 -17.33 -15.13
CA GLU A 145 4.48 -18.75 -14.91
C GLU A 145 4.57 -19.53 -16.23
N GLU A 146 3.69 -19.25 -17.19
CA GLU A 146 3.67 -19.87 -18.51
C GLU A 146 4.88 -19.46 -19.36
N ASP A 147 5.18 -18.16 -19.44
CA ASP A 147 6.30 -17.62 -20.22
C ASP A 147 7.66 -18.14 -19.75
N TYR A 148 7.78 -18.39 -18.43
CA TYR A 148 9.02 -18.83 -17.79
C TYR A 148 8.93 -20.25 -17.24
N ALA A 149 8.04 -21.10 -17.75
CA ALA A 149 7.95 -22.50 -17.31
C ALA A 149 9.24 -23.28 -17.66
N PRO A 150 9.61 -24.32 -16.88
CA PRO A 150 10.71 -25.22 -17.26
C PRO A 150 10.49 -25.81 -18.64
N ARG A 151 11.50 -25.72 -19.51
CA ARG A 151 11.51 -26.34 -20.84
C ARG A 151 12.26 -27.66 -20.81
#